data_AF-A0A4Y9PW58-F1
#
_entry.id   AF-A0A4Y9PW58-F1
#
_cell.length_a   1.000
_cell.length_b   1.000
_cell.length_c   1.000
_cell.angle_alpha   90.00
_cell.angle_beta   90.00
_cell.angle_gamma   90.00
#
_symmetry.space_group_name_H-M   'P 1'
#
loop_
_entity.id
_entity.type
_entity.pdbx_description
1 polymer ?
#
loop_
_entity_poly.entity_id
_entity_poly.type
_entity_poly.pdbx_seq_one_letter_code
_entity_poly.pdbx_strand_id
1 'polypeptide(L)'
;MAADPRHPPMVMTRGRHGHTARPYGGPRKVWHPTSEDDFCERCGLPIRWAWTEANKKMPVDPDEADRDDAAANLAVWRNHLRRLCVRVITAERPLLGFEHRGIPHFATCPPLVAERDAKRAVRESRRAAAAATPDVTEPEQLRAARRGEDLPS
;
A
#
# COMPACT_ATOMS: atom_id res chain seq x y z
N MET A 1 24.58 -61.67 -26.68
CA MET A 1 23.36 -61.13 -26.03
C MET A 1 23.70 -59.74 -25.55
N ALA A 2 22.99 -58.75 -26.07
CA ALA A 2 23.27 -57.33 -25.92
C ALA A 2 22.60 -56.75 -24.66
N ALA A 3 23.22 -55.72 -24.08
CA ALA A 3 22.52 -54.66 -23.35
C ALA A 3 23.28 -53.34 -23.59
N ASP A 4 22.56 -52.39 -24.18
CA ASP A 4 22.98 -51.07 -24.67
C ASP A 4 23.01 -50.03 -23.52
N PRO A 5 24.09 -49.23 -23.33
CA PRO A 5 24.18 -48.22 -22.30
C PRO A 5 23.72 -46.85 -22.81
N ARG A 6 22.41 -46.67 -22.98
CA ARG A 6 21.81 -45.36 -23.31
C ARG A 6 20.49 -45.15 -22.59
N HIS A 7 20.54 -44.86 -21.29
CA HIS A 7 19.43 -44.18 -20.62
C HIS A 7 19.99 -43.20 -19.57
N PRO A 8 19.88 -41.88 -19.79
CA PRO A 8 20.09 -40.91 -18.72
C PRO A 8 18.90 -40.93 -17.73
N PRO A 9 19.12 -40.59 -16.45
CA PRO A 9 18.05 -40.55 -15.46
C PRO A 9 17.09 -39.39 -15.73
N MET A 10 15.79 -39.68 -15.69
CA MET A 10 14.73 -38.68 -15.77
C MET A 10 14.79 -37.72 -14.58
N VAL A 11 15.12 -36.46 -14.84
CA VAL A 11 14.97 -35.36 -13.90
C VAL A 11 13.47 -35.01 -13.81
N MET A 12 12.85 -35.37 -12.69
CA MET A 12 11.50 -34.93 -12.34
C MET A 12 11.56 -33.46 -11.92
N THR A 13 11.28 -32.54 -12.85
CA THR A 13 11.04 -31.14 -12.53
C THR A 13 9.73 -31.03 -11.75
N ARG A 14 9.83 -30.60 -10.49
CA ARG A 14 8.67 -30.30 -9.63
C ARG A 14 7.77 -29.28 -10.32
N GLY A 15 6.48 -29.63 -10.40
CA GLY A 15 5.43 -28.82 -10.99
C GLY A 15 5.42 -27.41 -10.43
N ARG A 16 5.64 -26.46 -11.32
CA ARG A 16 5.37 -25.03 -11.14
C ARG A 16 3.87 -24.88 -10.86
N HIS A 17 3.49 -24.46 -9.66
CA HIS A 17 2.11 -24.07 -9.38
C HIS A 17 1.71 -22.95 -10.35
N GLY A 18 0.86 -23.29 -11.31
CA GLY A 18 0.27 -22.35 -12.23
C GLY A 18 -0.61 -21.40 -11.44
N HIS A 19 -0.13 -20.17 -11.24
CA HIS A 19 -0.99 -19.05 -10.93
C HIS A 19 -1.87 -18.81 -12.15
N THR A 20 -3.08 -19.36 -12.13
CA THR A 20 -4.09 -19.05 -13.12
C THR A 20 -4.48 -17.59 -12.93
N ALA A 21 -4.02 -16.75 -13.85
CA ALA A 21 -4.50 -15.39 -13.99
C ALA A 21 -6.03 -15.47 -14.17
N ARG A 22 -6.78 -14.90 -13.21
CA ARG A 22 -8.23 -14.77 -13.34
C ARG A 22 -8.52 -13.82 -14.51
N PRO A 23 -9.35 -14.21 -15.50
CA PRO A 23 -9.80 -13.27 -16.52
C PRO A 23 -10.66 -12.18 -15.85
N TYR A 24 -10.30 -10.92 -16.09
CA TYR A 24 -11.11 -9.76 -15.72
C TYR A 24 -12.47 -9.87 -16.43
N GLY A 25 -13.58 -9.93 -15.68
CA GLY A 25 -14.94 -9.90 -16.25
C GLY A 25 -15.97 -10.88 -15.66
N GLY A 26 -15.66 -11.63 -14.60
CA GLY A 26 -16.65 -12.48 -13.93
C GLY A 26 -17.76 -11.68 -13.21
N PRO A 27 -18.98 -12.25 -13.04
CA PRO A 27 -20.06 -11.61 -12.31
C PRO A 27 -19.58 -11.20 -10.92
N ARG A 28 -19.94 -9.99 -10.46
CA ARG A 28 -19.59 -9.48 -9.13
C ARG A 28 -19.96 -10.55 -8.11
N LYS A 29 -18.97 -11.21 -7.50
CA LYS A 29 -19.22 -12.27 -6.52
C LYS A 29 -20.08 -11.67 -5.42
N VAL A 30 -21.22 -12.31 -5.14
CA VAL A 30 -22.00 -12.03 -3.94
C VAL A 30 -21.03 -12.19 -2.77
N TRP A 31 -20.73 -11.09 -2.10
CA TRP A 31 -19.74 -11.04 -1.03
C TRP A 31 -20.26 -11.88 0.14
N HIS A 32 -19.59 -13.02 0.41
CA HIS A 32 -19.94 -13.92 1.52
C HIS A 32 -19.15 -13.50 2.78
N PRO A 33 -19.82 -13.01 3.85
CA PRO A 33 -19.18 -12.55 5.08
C PRO A 33 -18.48 -13.63 5.92
N THR A 34 -18.50 -14.88 5.50
CA THR A 34 -18.22 -16.03 6.38
C THR A 34 -16.78 -16.51 6.34
N SER A 35 -15.97 -16.12 5.35
CA SER A 35 -14.51 -16.27 5.44
C SER A 35 -13.91 -14.92 5.79
N GLU A 36 -13.49 -14.74 7.04
CA GLU A 36 -12.73 -13.56 7.44
C GLU A 36 -11.42 -13.45 6.65
N ASP A 37 -10.93 -14.57 6.13
CA ASP A 37 -9.80 -14.67 5.21
C ASP A 37 -10.26 -14.57 3.74
N ASP A 38 -9.56 -13.76 2.96
CA ASP A 38 -9.76 -13.54 1.52
C ASP A 38 -8.39 -13.26 0.86
N PHE A 39 -8.38 -12.91 -0.42
CA PHE A 39 -7.17 -12.51 -1.15
C PHE A 39 -7.32 -11.11 -1.73
N CYS A 40 -6.24 -10.32 -1.69
CA CYS A 40 -6.21 -9.02 -2.33
C CYS A 40 -6.33 -9.17 -3.86
N GLU A 41 -7.28 -8.47 -4.47
CA GLU A 41 -7.47 -8.50 -5.93
C GLU A 41 -6.30 -7.88 -6.72
N ARG A 42 -5.47 -7.04 -6.06
CA ARG A 42 -4.34 -6.37 -6.71
C ARG A 42 -3.05 -7.19 -6.67
N CYS A 43 -2.68 -7.69 -5.49
CA CYS A 43 -1.42 -8.39 -5.30
C CYS A 43 -1.57 -9.92 -5.12
N GLY A 44 -2.79 -10.42 -4.93
CA GLY A 44 -3.06 -11.85 -4.73
C GLY A 44 -2.65 -12.41 -3.36
N LEU A 45 -2.12 -11.58 -2.46
CA LEU A 45 -1.74 -11.99 -1.10
C LEU A 45 -2.98 -12.19 -0.21
N PRO A 46 -2.90 -13.10 0.79
CA PRO A 46 -3.99 -13.30 1.74
C PRO A 46 -4.23 -12.03 2.57
N ILE A 47 -5.49 -11.76 2.89
CA ILE A 47 -5.95 -10.63 3.70
C ILE A 47 -7.02 -11.10 4.69
N ARG A 48 -7.19 -10.35 5.78
CA ARG A 48 -8.33 -10.47 6.67
C ARG A 48 -9.22 -9.24 6.62
N TRP A 49 -10.52 -9.44 6.57
CA TRP A 49 -11.50 -8.34 6.62
C TRP A 49 -11.87 -8.02 8.07
N ALA A 50 -11.39 -6.88 8.57
CA ALA A 50 -11.74 -6.37 9.89
C ALA A 50 -12.75 -5.23 9.85
N TRP A 51 -13.52 -5.06 10.92
CA TRP A 51 -14.45 -3.95 11.12
C TRP A 51 -13.80 -2.83 11.91
N THR A 52 -13.82 -1.62 11.37
CA THR A 52 -13.40 -0.42 12.10
C THR A 52 -14.46 0.01 13.10
N GLU A 53 -14.08 0.85 14.07
CA GLU A 53 -15.03 1.48 15.01
C GLU A 53 -16.13 2.29 14.29
N ALA A 54 -15.86 2.78 13.07
CA ALA A 54 -16.83 3.45 12.21
C ALA A 54 -17.70 2.48 11.40
N ASN A 55 -17.71 1.19 11.75
CA ASN A 55 -18.45 0.11 11.07
C ASN A 55 -18.13 0.01 9.56
N LYS A 56 -16.90 0.33 9.17
CA LYS A 56 -16.39 0.13 7.80
C LYS A 56 -15.48 -1.08 7.77
N LYS A 57 -15.40 -1.77 6.64
CA LYS A 57 -14.43 -2.86 6.48
C LYS A 57 -13.06 -2.32 6.09
N MET A 58 -12.03 -2.94 6.64
CA MET A 58 -10.63 -2.66 6.35
C MET A 58 -9.90 -3.98 6.12
N PRO A 59 -9.13 -4.10 5.02
CA PRO A 59 -8.26 -5.26 4.83
C PRO A 59 -7.02 -5.13 5.71
N VAL A 60 -6.70 -6.18 6.45
CA VAL A 60 -5.58 -6.28 7.39
C VAL A 60 -4.72 -7.47 6.96
N ASP A 61 -3.42 -7.40 7.17
CA ASP A 61 -2.56 -8.57 6.95
C ASP A 61 -2.90 -9.69 7.96
N PRO A 62 -2.80 -10.96 7.57
CA PRO A 62 -3.19 -12.09 8.43
C PRO A 62 -2.19 -12.35 9.56
N ASP A 63 -0.93 -11.97 9.35
CA ASP A 63 0.15 -12.17 10.31
C ASP A 63 0.15 -11.07 11.37
N GLU A 64 0.51 -11.43 12.61
CA GLU A 64 0.75 -10.46 13.67
C GLU A 64 1.98 -9.63 13.33
N ALA A 65 1.88 -8.32 13.52
CA ALA A 65 2.94 -7.41 13.18
C ALA A 65 3.94 -7.26 14.34
N ASP A 66 5.22 -7.05 13.99
CA ASP A 66 6.24 -6.68 14.97
C ASP A 66 5.85 -5.38 15.70
N ARG A 67 6.16 -5.30 16.98
CA ARG A 67 5.90 -4.12 17.81
C ARG A 67 6.64 -2.88 17.31
N ASP A 68 7.82 -3.07 16.72
CA ASP A 68 8.68 -1.99 16.26
C ASP A 68 8.45 -1.61 14.79
N ASP A 69 7.54 -2.29 14.09
CA ASP A 69 7.18 -1.92 12.72
C ASP A 69 6.34 -0.64 12.69
N ALA A 70 6.85 0.38 12.00
CA ALA A 70 6.16 1.65 11.83
C ALA A 70 4.83 1.54 11.06
N ALA A 71 4.63 0.48 10.27
CA ALA A 71 3.37 0.19 9.59
C ALA A 71 2.33 -0.46 10.52
N ALA A 72 2.75 -1.00 11.68
CA ALA A 72 1.90 -1.72 12.64
C ALA A 72 1.15 -0.78 13.59
N ASN A 73 0.25 0.02 13.00
CA ASN A 73 -0.49 1.06 13.71
C ASN A 73 -1.94 0.69 14.07
N LEU A 74 -2.36 -0.57 13.87
CA LEU A 74 -3.69 -1.04 14.22
C LEU A 74 -3.66 -1.91 15.47
N ALA A 75 -4.64 -1.70 16.35
CA ALA A 75 -5.01 -2.64 17.39
C ALA A 75 -6.12 -3.52 16.82
N VAL A 76 -5.87 -4.83 16.78
CA VAL A 76 -6.75 -5.86 16.23
C VAL A 76 -7.26 -6.72 17.37
N TRP A 77 -8.56 -6.98 17.42
CA TRP A 77 -9.16 -7.89 18.39
C TRP A 77 -10.37 -8.61 17.81
N ARG A 78 -10.82 -9.65 18.49
CA ARG A 78 -12.10 -10.29 18.21
C ARG A 78 -13.14 -9.81 19.20
N ASN A 79 -14.28 -9.32 18.71
CA ASN A 79 -15.38 -8.93 19.58
C ASN A 79 -16.18 -10.15 20.08
N HIS A 80 -17.17 -9.91 20.95
CA HIS A 80 -18.04 -10.97 21.50
C HIS A 80 -18.85 -11.73 20.43
N LEU A 81 -19.06 -11.14 19.25
CA LEU A 81 -19.69 -11.78 18.08
C LEU A 81 -18.67 -12.52 17.20
N ARG A 82 -17.45 -12.74 17.70
CA ARG A 82 -16.33 -13.37 16.99
C ARG A 82 -15.85 -12.62 15.73
N ARG A 83 -16.31 -11.39 15.48
CA ARG A 83 -15.84 -10.59 14.33
C ARG A 83 -14.48 -9.98 14.63
N LEU A 84 -13.61 -9.99 13.62
CA LEU A 84 -12.38 -9.21 13.65
C LEU A 84 -12.69 -7.71 13.63
N CYS A 85 -12.18 -6.98 14.62
CA CYS A 85 -12.33 -5.55 14.78
C CYS A 85 -10.96 -4.87 14.81
N VAL A 86 -10.92 -3.62 14.35
CA VAL A 86 -9.71 -2.80 14.33
C VAL A 86 -9.96 -1.36 14.76
N ARG A 87 -8.95 -0.78 15.37
CA ARG A 87 -8.86 0.65 15.66
C ARG A 87 -7.42 1.11 15.50
N VAL A 88 -7.23 2.41 15.33
CA VAL A 88 -5.90 3.01 15.28
C VAL A 88 -5.33 3.08 16.70
N ILE A 89 -4.06 2.71 16.84
CA ILE A 89 -3.30 2.92 18.08
C ILE A 89 -2.86 4.39 18.11
N THR A 90 -3.21 5.09 19.19
CA THR A 90 -2.75 6.47 19.43
C THR A 90 -2.13 6.58 20.82
N ALA A 91 -1.50 7.72 21.12
CA ALA A 91 -0.93 7.96 22.44
C ALA A 91 -2.00 7.94 23.55
N GLU A 92 -3.19 8.46 23.25
CA GLU A 92 -4.34 8.52 24.15
C GLU A 92 -5.06 7.17 24.27
N ARG A 93 -4.92 6.31 23.25
CA ARG A 93 -5.55 4.99 23.18
C ARG A 93 -4.49 3.93 22.87
N PRO A 94 -3.61 3.62 23.84
CA PRO A 94 -2.56 2.61 23.67
C PRO A 94 -3.17 1.22 23.46
N LEU A 95 -2.34 0.28 23.02
CA LEU A 95 -2.74 -1.12 22.86
C LEU A 95 -3.17 -1.73 24.20
N LEU A 96 -4.30 -2.41 24.23
CA LEU A 96 -4.83 -3.11 25.40
C LEU A 96 -4.35 -4.57 25.41
N GLY A 97 -4.35 -5.22 26.57
CA GLY A 97 -3.79 -6.58 26.73
C GLY A 97 -4.51 -7.70 25.95
N PHE A 98 -5.74 -7.47 25.49
CA PHE A 98 -6.49 -8.41 24.64
C PHE A 98 -6.40 -8.09 23.14
N GLU A 99 -5.71 -7.01 22.80
CA GLU A 99 -5.52 -6.56 21.42
C GLU A 99 -4.12 -6.95 20.95
N HIS A 100 -4.01 -7.25 19.66
CA HIS A 100 -2.74 -7.53 18.99
C HIS A 100 -2.43 -6.41 17.99
N ARG A 101 -1.15 -6.21 17.67
CA ARG A 101 -0.76 -5.26 16.63
C ARG A 101 -0.98 -5.87 15.24
N GLY A 102 -1.55 -5.07 14.35
CA GLY A 102 -1.74 -5.42 12.96
C GLY A 102 -1.34 -4.29 12.02
N ILE A 103 -1.12 -4.66 10.76
CA ILE A 103 -0.80 -3.74 9.67
C ILE A 103 -1.98 -3.72 8.70
N PRO A 104 -2.45 -2.53 8.28
CA PRO A 104 -3.43 -2.47 7.21
C PRO A 104 -2.81 -2.95 5.90
N HIS A 105 -3.50 -3.81 5.17
CA HIS A 105 -2.95 -4.38 3.93
C HIS A 105 -2.62 -3.31 2.88
N PHE A 106 -3.33 -2.18 2.86
CA PHE A 106 -3.01 -1.09 1.92
C PHE A 106 -1.62 -0.47 2.15
N ALA A 107 -1.03 -0.64 3.35
CA ALA A 107 0.30 -0.15 3.67
C ALA A 107 1.41 -1.09 3.17
N THR A 108 1.12 -2.37 3.01
CA THR A 108 2.07 -3.45 2.65
C THR A 108 1.84 -4.03 1.26
N CYS A 109 0.67 -3.79 0.66
CA CYS A 109 0.32 -4.26 -0.67
C CYS A 109 1.33 -3.75 -1.71
N PRO A 110 2.15 -4.63 -2.33
CA PRO A 110 3.23 -4.22 -3.22
C PRO A 110 2.85 -3.24 -4.35
N PRO A 111 1.75 -3.44 -5.11
CA PRO A 111 1.37 -2.49 -6.14
C PRO A 111 0.97 -1.12 -5.56
N LEU A 112 0.29 -1.08 -4.41
CA LEU A 112 -0.09 0.17 -3.77
C LEU A 112 1.10 0.93 -3.20
N VAL A 113 2.07 0.21 -2.64
CA VAL A 113 3.33 0.78 -2.15
C VAL A 113 4.10 1.42 -3.31
N ALA A 114 4.27 0.69 -4.42
CA ALA A 114 4.94 1.21 -5.62
C ALA A 114 4.24 2.47 -6.18
N GLU A 115 2.90 2.47 -6.26
CA GLU A 115 2.12 3.64 -6.68
C GLU A 115 2.33 4.85 -5.74
N ARG A 116 2.35 4.63 -4.42
CA ARG A 116 2.56 5.68 -3.42
C ARG A 116 3.95 6.28 -3.53
N ASP A 117 4.97 5.44 -3.69
CA ASP A 117 6.37 5.86 -3.79
C ASP A 117 6.60 6.66 -5.07
N ALA A 118 6.03 6.21 -6.20
CA ALA A 118 6.05 6.97 -7.44
C ALA A 118 5.38 8.36 -7.28
N LYS A 119 4.21 8.43 -6.64
CA LYS A 119 3.53 9.70 -6.35
C LYS A 119 4.35 10.61 -5.43
N ARG A 120 5.04 10.03 -4.45
CA ARG A 120 5.93 10.76 -3.55
C ARG A 120 7.11 11.37 -4.31
N ALA A 121 7.79 10.57 -5.15
CA ALA A 121 8.90 11.04 -5.98
C ALA A 121 8.47 12.22 -6.88
N VAL A 122 7.29 12.14 -7.53
CA VAL A 122 6.76 13.24 -8.35
C VAL A 122 6.54 14.52 -7.53
N ARG A 123 6.00 14.40 -6.31
CA ARG A 123 5.79 15.56 -5.42
C ARG A 123 7.11 16.18 -4.97
N GLU A 124 8.10 15.35 -4.65
CA GLU A 124 9.43 15.80 -4.26
C GLU A 124 10.13 16.52 -5.41
N SER A 125 10.06 15.99 -6.64
CA SER A 125 10.59 16.67 -7.83
C SER A 125 9.91 18.02 -8.08
N ARG A 126 8.58 18.10 -7.94
CA ARG A 126 7.85 19.38 -8.06
C ARG A 126 8.26 20.38 -6.99
N ARG A 127 8.44 19.94 -5.75
CA ARG A 127 8.90 20.79 -4.65
C ARG A 127 10.33 21.28 -4.88
N ALA A 128 11.22 20.41 -5.35
CA ALA A 128 12.59 20.78 -5.70
C ALA A 128 12.64 21.80 -6.84
N ALA A 129 11.86 21.60 -7.90
CA ALA A 129 11.77 22.55 -9.01
C ALA A 129 11.22 23.91 -8.55
N ALA A 130 10.19 23.92 -7.71
CA ALA A 130 9.65 25.16 -7.14
C ALA A 130 10.67 25.89 -6.25
N ALA A 131 11.44 25.15 -5.45
CA ALA A 131 12.50 25.75 -4.62
C ALA A 131 13.71 26.22 -5.44
N ALA A 132 14.00 25.59 -6.58
CA ALA A 132 15.09 25.95 -7.48
C ALA A 132 14.72 27.04 -8.49
N THR A 133 13.44 27.42 -8.59
CA THR A 133 13.03 28.59 -9.38
C THR A 133 13.37 29.81 -8.53
N PRO A 134 14.48 30.54 -8.82
CA PRO A 134 14.76 31.76 -8.07
C PRO A 134 13.57 32.70 -8.21
N ASP A 135 13.23 33.40 -7.13
CA ASP A 135 12.36 34.56 -7.23
C ASP A 135 13.02 35.50 -8.23
N VAL A 136 12.47 35.57 -9.45
CA VAL A 136 12.89 36.56 -10.43
C VAL A 136 12.30 37.87 -9.92
N THR A 137 12.88 38.39 -8.84
CA THR A 137 12.68 39.76 -8.43
C THR A 137 13.16 40.58 -9.62
N GLU A 138 12.21 41.11 -10.39
CA GLU A 138 12.50 41.99 -11.51
C GLU A 138 13.58 42.98 -11.07
N PRO A 139 14.76 43.02 -11.74
CA PRO A 139 15.87 43.82 -11.27
C PRO A 139 15.39 45.25 -11.08
N GLU A 140 15.74 45.85 -9.95
CA GLU A 140 15.26 47.18 -9.55
C GLU A 140 15.50 48.24 -10.64
N GLN A 141 16.50 48.01 -11.49
CA GLN A 141 16.84 48.78 -12.69
C GLN A 141 15.75 48.75 -13.78
N LEU A 142 15.06 47.62 -14.00
CA LEU A 142 13.91 47.53 -14.91
C LEU A 142 12.67 48.25 -14.35
N ARG A 143 12.45 48.17 -13.03
CA ARG A 143 11.37 48.90 -12.33
C ARG A 143 11.59 50.41 -12.29
N ALA A 144 12.86 50.86 -12.27
CA ALA A 144 13.21 52.27 -12.32
C ALA A 144 13.02 52.86 -13.73
N ALA A 145 13.41 52.11 -14.78
CA ALA A 145 13.24 52.55 -16.18
C ALA A 145 11.77 52.81 -16.56
N ARG A 146 10.82 52.03 -16.02
CA ARG A 146 9.38 52.22 -16.26
C ARG A 146 8.76 53.39 -15.50
N ARG A 147 9.44 53.96 -14.50
CA ARG A 147 8.95 55.12 -13.73
C ARG A 147 9.43 56.46 -14.30
N GLY A 148 10.28 56.45 -15.32
CA GLY A 148 10.87 57.65 -15.90
C GLY A 148 10.10 58.28 -17.08
N GLU A 149 8.97 57.71 -17.52
CA GLU A 149 8.28 58.16 -18.74
C GLU A 149 7.17 59.22 -18.52
N ASP A 150 6.99 59.76 -17.31
CA ASP A 150 6.11 60.91 -17.05
C ASP A 150 6.94 62.18 -16.81
N LEU A 151 7.48 62.78 -17.89
CA LEU A 151 7.98 64.15 -17.89
C LEU A 151 6.89 65.12 -18.39
N PRO A 152 6.33 65.99 -17.54
CA PRO A 152 5.62 67.18 -18.02
C PRO A 152 6.62 68.23 -18.55
N SER A 153 6.26 68.84 -19.68
CA SER A 153 7.03 69.83 -20.46
C SER A 153 7.21 71.18 -19.76
#